data_AF-A0A657AH97-F1
#
_entry.id   AF-A0A657AH97-F1
#
_cell.length_a   1.000
_cell.length_b   1.000
_cell.length_c   1.000
_cell.angle_alpha   90.00
_cell.angle_beta   90.00
_cell.angle_gamma   90.00
#
_symmetry.space_group_name_H-M   'P 1'
#
loop_
_entity.id
_entity.type
_entity.pdbx_description
1 polymer ?
#
loop_
_entity_poly.entity_id
_entity_poly.type
_entity_poly.pdbx_seq_one_letter_code
_entity_poly.pdbx_strand_id
1 'polypeptide(L)'
;MRVYAGEQALQHVRAQGLSPFDIKVLLGASSGPKWLVLHGIDCFLQQFFKASESDLELLGTSAGAWRMATYAHQNPETAYRNLSEAYIEQTYSAKPSGKEIQEGCRKVIHQLLGEQGAEAVLATKGRHLNVIATQCHGLTASKNKHLKSLGYGLAAINNRCSRKTLAWQFSRILIHDPRSQLFNRRLTDLPTRYADLYSGNLEDTLLATGAIPVIIDGVEGLAGEGVYQDGGITDYAFDLPLLPKDGFVLFPHFANIPVPSEEFVASLPYKKIPDRHDFLNLSDQERISYWRKVVAQTEVLTDDLATMHWQSRVEPLPW
;
A
#
# COMPACT_ATOMS: atom_id res chain seq x y z
N MET A 1 -4.02 -16.56 -12.75
CA MET A 1 -3.60 -16.09 -11.40
C MET A 1 -3.57 -17.26 -10.41
N ARG A 2 -2.78 -17.19 -9.32
CA ARG A 2 -2.83 -18.15 -8.20
C ARG A 2 -3.46 -17.50 -6.96
N VAL A 3 -4.22 -18.29 -6.19
CA VAL A 3 -4.84 -17.86 -4.93
C VAL A 3 -4.50 -18.90 -3.86
N TYR A 4 -4.01 -18.44 -2.71
CA TYR A 4 -3.65 -19.30 -1.58
C TYR A 4 -4.47 -18.93 -0.35
N ALA A 5 -4.78 -19.93 0.49
CA ALA A 5 -5.49 -19.75 1.75
C ALA A 5 -4.87 -20.57 2.88
N GLY A 6 -4.87 -20.01 4.09
CA GLY A 6 -4.59 -20.76 5.32
C GLY A 6 -5.71 -21.77 5.61
N GLU A 7 -5.43 -22.76 6.47
CA GLU A 7 -6.29 -23.95 6.67
C GLU A 7 -7.79 -23.63 6.83
N GLN A 8 -8.15 -22.72 7.74
CA GLN A 8 -9.54 -22.35 8.02
C GLN A 8 -10.22 -21.67 6.81
N ALA A 9 -9.53 -20.76 6.15
CA ALA A 9 -10.02 -20.08 4.95
C ALA A 9 -10.17 -21.06 3.77
N LEU A 10 -9.24 -22.01 3.63
CA LEU A 10 -9.30 -23.04 2.59
C LEU A 10 -10.49 -24.00 2.81
N GLN A 11 -10.76 -24.40 4.06
CA GLN A 11 -11.91 -25.21 4.42
C GLN A 11 -13.22 -24.47 4.13
N HIS A 12 -13.33 -23.20 4.54
CA HIS A 12 -14.49 -22.34 4.26
C HIS A 12 -14.73 -22.19 2.75
N VAL A 13 -13.71 -21.78 2.00
CA VAL A 13 -13.85 -21.51 0.56
C VAL A 13 -14.17 -22.78 -0.23
N ARG A 14 -13.66 -23.95 0.18
CA ARG A 14 -14.06 -25.24 -0.43
C ARG A 14 -15.51 -25.63 -0.17
N ALA A 15 -16.04 -25.28 1.01
CA ALA A 15 -17.40 -25.62 1.40
C ALA A 15 -18.45 -24.63 0.84
N GLN A 16 -18.13 -23.33 0.79
CA GLN A 16 -19.12 -22.26 0.57
C GLN A 16 -18.79 -21.33 -0.61
N GLY A 17 -17.58 -21.43 -1.19
CA GLY A 17 -17.05 -20.41 -2.10
C GLY A 17 -16.48 -19.21 -1.34
N LEU A 18 -16.16 -18.13 -2.04
CA LEU A 18 -15.70 -16.87 -1.44
C LEU A 18 -16.74 -15.76 -1.66
N SER A 19 -17.14 -15.11 -0.58
CA SER A 19 -18.11 -14.03 -0.53
C SER A 19 -17.44 -12.72 -0.04
N PRO A 20 -17.88 -11.52 -0.49
CA PRO A 20 -17.32 -10.27 0.02
C PRO A 20 -17.61 -10.04 1.52
N PHE A 21 -18.55 -10.78 2.10
CA PHE A 21 -18.82 -10.78 3.55
C PHE A 21 -17.76 -11.56 4.35
N ASP A 22 -17.00 -12.46 3.71
CA ASP A 22 -16.00 -13.31 4.36
C ASP A 22 -14.70 -12.55 4.67
N ILE A 23 -14.40 -11.47 3.94
CA ILE A 23 -13.19 -10.67 4.12
C ILE A 23 -13.47 -9.49 5.05
N LYS A 24 -12.73 -9.41 6.16
CA LYS A 24 -12.81 -8.29 7.12
C LYS A 24 -11.63 -7.34 7.06
N VAL A 25 -10.51 -7.78 6.48
CA VAL A 25 -9.30 -6.96 6.34
C VAL A 25 -8.78 -7.07 4.91
N LEU A 26 -8.55 -5.94 4.25
CA LEU A 26 -7.86 -5.85 2.98
C LEU A 26 -6.49 -5.19 3.19
N LEU A 27 -5.43 -5.88 2.77
CA LEU A 27 -4.06 -5.37 2.86
C LEU A 27 -3.59 -4.80 1.51
N GLY A 28 -3.15 -3.55 1.52
CA GLY A 28 -2.57 -2.87 0.37
C GLY A 28 -1.10 -3.23 0.18
N ALA A 29 -0.81 -4.15 -0.74
CA ALA A 29 0.56 -4.43 -1.17
C ALA A 29 1.26 -3.22 -1.81
N SER A 30 2.54 -3.06 -1.46
CA SER A 30 3.33 -1.86 -1.74
C SER A 30 4.64 -2.22 -2.45
N SER A 31 4.96 -1.58 -3.58
CA SER A 31 6.34 -1.44 -4.09
C SER A 31 6.39 -0.56 -5.33
N GLY A 32 6.82 0.71 -5.21
CA GLY A 32 7.07 1.60 -6.35
C GLY A 32 5.94 1.54 -7.41
N PRO A 33 6.25 1.39 -8.71
CA PRO A 33 5.25 1.13 -9.74
C PRO A 33 4.84 -0.36 -9.89
N LYS A 34 5.39 -1.30 -9.10
CA LYS A 34 5.05 -2.74 -9.22
C LYS A 34 3.57 -3.00 -8.96
N TRP A 35 2.92 -2.22 -8.11
CA TRP A 35 1.49 -2.40 -7.81
C TRP A 35 0.60 -2.24 -9.04
N LEU A 36 1.08 -1.61 -10.13
CA LEU A 36 0.33 -1.51 -11.39
C LEU A 36 -0.04 -2.89 -11.98
N VAL A 37 0.68 -3.97 -11.65
CA VAL A 37 0.29 -5.35 -12.07
C VAL A 37 -0.90 -5.89 -11.29
N LEU A 38 -1.34 -5.21 -10.22
CA LEU A 38 -2.55 -5.52 -9.47
C LEU A 38 -3.78 -4.76 -9.98
N HIS A 39 -3.67 -3.97 -11.05
CA HIS A 39 -4.75 -3.08 -11.49
C HIS A 39 -6.07 -3.81 -11.77
N GLY A 40 -6.06 -4.87 -12.58
CA GLY A 40 -7.25 -5.70 -12.82
C GLY A 40 -7.80 -6.37 -11.55
N ILE A 41 -6.91 -6.74 -10.61
CA ILE A 41 -7.34 -7.31 -9.32
C ILE A 41 -8.04 -6.25 -8.46
N ASP A 42 -7.51 -5.03 -8.39
CA ASP A 42 -8.19 -3.93 -7.70
C ASP A 42 -9.52 -3.58 -8.39
N CYS A 43 -9.56 -3.49 -9.71
CA CYS A 43 -10.79 -3.24 -10.47
C CYS A 43 -11.87 -4.30 -10.19
N PHE A 44 -11.51 -5.58 -10.12
CA PHE A 44 -12.40 -6.64 -9.65
C PHE A 44 -12.83 -6.42 -8.19
N LEU A 45 -11.89 -6.17 -7.27
CA LEU A 45 -12.18 -6.07 -5.84
C LEU A 45 -13.06 -4.86 -5.49
N GLN A 46 -12.92 -3.74 -6.20
CA GLN A 46 -13.82 -2.60 -6.04
C GLN A 46 -15.28 -2.97 -6.36
N GLN A 47 -15.51 -3.82 -7.37
CA GLN A 47 -16.84 -4.35 -7.69
C GLN A 47 -17.28 -5.44 -6.71
N PHE A 48 -16.39 -6.34 -6.33
CA PHE A 48 -16.64 -7.42 -5.37
C PHE A 48 -17.15 -6.87 -4.02
N PHE A 49 -16.47 -5.85 -3.48
CA PHE A 49 -16.87 -5.21 -2.22
C PHE A 49 -18.04 -4.24 -2.34
N LYS A 50 -18.45 -3.84 -3.55
CA LYS A 50 -19.65 -3.01 -3.79
C LYS A 50 -20.95 -3.72 -3.38
N ALA A 51 -20.95 -5.05 -3.39
CA ALA A 51 -22.07 -5.89 -2.97
C ALA A 51 -22.16 -6.10 -1.45
N SER A 52 -21.19 -5.61 -0.66
CA SER A 52 -21.18 -5.79 0.80
C SER A 52 -21.22 -4.47 1.57
N GLU A 53 -22.26 -4.32 2.39
CA GLU A 53 -22.36 -3.28 3.42
C GLU A 53 -21.55 -3.61 4.69
N SER A 54 -20.86 -4.76 4.76
CA SER A 54 -20.09 -5.13 5.95
C SER A 54 -18.87 -4.24 6.14
N ASP A 55 -18.53 -3.99 7.41
CA ASP A 55 -17.27 -3.34 7.79
C ASP A 55 -16.06 -4.05 7.19
N LEU A 56 -15.16 -3.27 6.60
CA LEU A 56 -13.91 -3.70 5.99
C LEU A 56 -12.78 -2.78 6.47
N GLU A 57 -11.82 -3.38 7.16
CA GLU A 57 -10.59 -2.74 7.59
C GLU A 57 -9.61 -2.68 6.42
N LEU A 58 -9.20 -1.48 6.04
CA LEU A 58 -8.30 -1.22 4.92
C LEU A 58 -6.95 -0.81 5.48
N LEU A 59 -5.91 -1.64 5.35
CA LEU A 59 -4.57 -1.34 5.88
C LEU A 59 -3.54 -1.25 4.77
N GLY A 60 -2.78 -0.15 4.75
CA GLY A 60 -1.71 0.04 3.78
C GLY A 60 -0.47 0.73 4.31
N THR A 61 0.61 0.58 3.54
CA THR A 61 1.83 1.40 3.59
C THR A 61 2.05 2.02 2.21
N SER A 62 2.76 3.14 2.08
CA SER A 62 3.19 3.69 0.78
C SER A 62 2.07 3.71 -0.28
N ALA A 63 2.35 3.29 -1.52
CA ALA A 63 1.35 3.17 -2.58
C ALA A 63 0.22 2.16 -2.27
N GLY A 64 0.46 1.18 -1.39
CA GLY A 64 -0.58 0.30 -0.87
C GLY A 64 -1.62 1.07 -0.03
N ALA A 65 -1.19 2.05 0.77
CA ALA A 65 -2.09 2.95 1.50
C ALA A 65 -2.88 3.86 0.55
N TRP A 66 -2.27 4.31 -0.55
CA TRP A 66 -2.97 5.08 -1.58
C TRP A 66 -4.07 4.21 -2.21
N ARG A 67 -3.76 2.98 -2.61
CA ARG A 67 -4.78 2.01 -3.07
C ARG A 67 -5.88 1.83 -2.04
N MET A 68 -5.56 1.59 -0.76
CA MET A 68 -6.55 1.44 0.32
C MET A 68 -7.44 2.67 0.50
N ALA A 69 -6.90 3.89 0.37
CA ALA A 69 -7.71 5.11 0.43
C ALA A 69 -8.78 5.17 -0.67
N THR A 70 -8.56 4.56 -1.85
CA THR A 70 -9.59 4.48 -2.90
C THR A 70 -10.77 3.60 -2.50
N TYR A 71 -10.56 2.48 -1.78
CA TYR A 71 -11.65 1.63 -1.25
C TYR A 71 -12.44 2.32 -0.13
N ALA A 72 -11.83 3.28 0.57
CA ALA A 72 -12.52 4.11 1.55
C ALA A 72 -13.26 5.29 0.94
N HIS A 73 -12.98 5.65 -0.32
CA HIS A 73 -13.60 6.80 -0.98
C HIS A 73 -15.06 6.50 -1.36
N GLN A 74 -15.94 7.51 -1.27
CA GLN A 74 -17.37 7.36 -1.64
C GLN A 74 -17.60 6.97 -3.10
N ASN A 75 -16.67 7.37 -3.99
CA ASN A 75 -16.64 6.99 -5.39
C ASN A 75 -15.36 6.18 -5.65
N PRO A 76 -15.32 4.89 -5.27
CA PRO A 76 -14.06 4.14 -5.19
C PRO A 76 -13.46 3.83 -6.57
N GLU A 77 -14.31 3.45 -7.53
CA GLU A 77 -13.91 3.19 -8.92
C GLU A 77 -13.31 4.45 -9.59
N THR A 78 -13.84 5.64 -9.29
CA THR A 78 -13.32 6.91 -9.80
C THR A 78 -12.01 7.30 -9.13
N ALA A 79 -11.92 7.19 -7.79
CA ALA A 79 -10.67 7.45 -7.06
C ALA A 79 -9.54 6.52 -7.50
N TYR A 80 -9.84 5.25 -7.78
CA TYR A 80 -8.87 4.28 -8.27
C TYR A 80 -8.40 4.56 -9.71
N ARG A 81 -9.31 5.00 -10.59
CA ARG A 81 -8.96 5.47 -11.93
C ARG A 81 -8.06 6.71 -11.86
N ASN A 82 -8.43 7.69 -11.04
CA ASN A 82 -7.63 8.90 -10.84
C ASN A 82 -6.24 8.58 -10.29
N LEU A 83 -6.14 7.72 -9.27
CA LEU A 83 -4.86 7.22 -8.76
C LEU A 83 -4.01 6.59 -9.87
N SER A 84 -4.59 5.70 -10.66
CA SER A 84 -3.88 4.97 -11.71
C SER A 84 -3.35 5.93 -12.78
N GLU A 85 -4.19 6.81 -13.30
CA GLU A 85 -3.81 7.82 -14.30
C GLU A 85 -2.76 8.80 -13.76
N ALA A 86 -3.00 9.38 -12.57
CA ALA A 86 -2.10 10.30 -11.91
C ALA A 86 -0.72 9.68 -11.66
N TYR A 87 -0.69 8.41 -11.23
CA TYR A 87 0.55 7.69 -10.96
C TYR A 87 1.31 7.36 -12.25
N ILE A 88 0.63 7.04 -13.34
CA ILE A 88 1.26 6.72 -14.63
C ILE A 88 1.86 7.98 -15.26
N GLU A 89 1.09 9.06 -15.32
CA GLU A 89 1.42 10.34 -15.97
C GLU A 89 2.38 11.22 -15.14
N GLN A 90 2.91 10.74 -14.01
CA GLN A 90 4.00 11.40 -13.29
C GLN A 90 5.15 11.69 -14.25
N THR A 91 5.67 12.92 -14.26
CA THR A 91 6.85 13.33 -15.03
C THR A 91 7.78 14.15 -14.14
N TYR A 92 9.08 14.09 -14.43
CA TYR A 92 10.12 14.67 -13.57
C TYR A 92 11.24 15.27 -14.42
N SER A 93 11.94 16.27 -13.88
CA SER A 93 13.18 16.79 -14.45
C SER A 93 14.24 15.69 -14.50
N ALA A 94 15.24 15.81 -15.38
CA ALA A 94 16.24 14.76 -15.62
C ALA A 94 17.09 14.37 -14.38
N LYS A 95 17.09 15.20 -13.33
CA LYS A 95 17.73 14.93 -12.03
C LYS A 95 16.86 15.55 -10.92
N PRO A 96 15.73 14.92 -10.57
CA PRO A 96 14.72 15.59 -9.78
C PRO A 96 15.15 15.77 -8.34
N SER A 97 14.76 16.90 -7.75
CA SER A 97 15.01 17.16 -6.33
C SER A 97 14.05 16.37 -5.44
N GLY A 98 14.42 16.14 -4.18
CA GLY A 98 13.52 15.48 -3.22
C GLY A 98 12.19 16.22 -3.04
N LYS A 99 12.24 17.56 -3.09
CA LYS A 99 11.08 18.45 -3.07
C LYS A 99 10.19 18.27 -4.31
N GLU A 100 10.77 18.15 -5.49
CA GLU A 100 10.05 17.92 -6.75
C GLU A 100 9.34 16.55 -6.74
N ILE A 101 10.02 15.50 -6.26
CA ILE A 101 9.41 14.17 -6.08
C ILE A 101 8.27 14.22 -5.05
N GLN A 102 8.46 14.96 -3.95
CA GLN A 102 7.43 15.17 -2.93
C GLN A 102 6.20 15.91 -3.47
N GLU A 103 6.41 16.95 -4.29
CA GLU A 103 5.34 17.69 -4.98
C GLU A 103 4.62 16.81 -6.01
N GLY A 104 5.35 15.94 -6.73
CA GLY A 104 4.77 14.91 -7.58
C GLY A 104 3.89 13.93 -6.81
N CYS A 105 4.38 13.39 -5.69
CA CYS A 105 3.59 12.51 -4.81
C CYS A 105 2.33 13.21 -4.28
N ARG A 106 2.42 14.48 -3.85
CA ARG A 106 1.26 15.26 -3.41
C ARG A 106 0.23 15.44 -4.52
N LYS A 107 0.66 15.72 -5.76
CA LYS A 107 -0.27 15.81 -6.92
C LYS A 107 -1.03 14.50 -7.14
N VAL A 108 -0.37 13.35 -7.03
CA VAL A 108 -1.02 12.02 -7.15
C VAL A 108 -2.04 11.81 -6.04
N ILE A 109 -1.69 12.08 -4.78
CA ILE A 109 -2.59 11.95 -3.62
C ILE A 109 -3.79 12.89 -3.76
N HIS A 110 -3.57 14.13 -4.17
CA HIS A 110 -4.63 15.11 -4.36
C HIS A 110 -5.56 14.75 -5.53
N GLN A 111 -5.07 14.17 -6.63
CA GLN A 111 -5.92 13.68 -7.71
C GLN A 111 -6.72 12.42 -7.33
N LEU A 112 -6.16 11.54 -6.48
CA LEU A 112 -6.87 10.40 -5.90
C LEU A 112 -8.07 10.85 -5.05
N LEU A 113 -7.87 11.86 -4.20
CA LEU A 113 -8.90 12.35 -3.28
C LEU A 113 -9.90 13.28 -3.98
N GLY A 114 -9.41 14.24 -4.76
CA GLY A 114 -10.19 15.40 -5.16
C GLY A 114 -10.50 16.35 -3.99
N GLU A 115 -11.20 17.45 -4.29
CA GLU A 115 -11.37 18.58 -3.36
C GLU A 115 -12.03 18.25 -2.01
N GLN A 116 -12.87 17.21 -1.95
CA GLN A 116 -13.59 16.77 -0.75
C GLN A 116 -13.26 15.30 -0.38
N GLY A 117 -12.20 14.73 -0.99
CA GLY A 117 -11.89 13.31 -0.83
C GLY A 117 -11.53 12.91 0.59
N ALA A 118 -10.96 13.83 1.38
CA ALA A 118 -10.56 13.55 2.75
C ALA A 118 -11.77 13.40 3.69
N GLU A 119 -12.73 14.32 3.60
CA GLU A 119 -14.04 14.18 4.25
C GLU A 119 -14.78 12.95 3.72
N ALA A 120 -14.75 12.71 2.40
CA ALA A 120 -15.44 11.59 1.78
C ALA A 120 -14.93 10.24 2.30
N VAL A 121 -13.61 10.04 2.36
CA VAL A 121 -12.95 8.84 2.91
C VAL A 121 -13.40 8.53 4.34
N LEU A 122 -13.47 9.54 5.20
CA LEU A 122 -13.83 9.39 6.61
C LEU A 122 -15.34 9.29 6.84
N ALA A 123 -16.15 9.81 5.92
CA ALA A 123 -17.60 9.72 5.98
C ALA A 123 -18.15 8.38 5.47
N THR A 124 -17.41 7.65 4.62
CA THR A 124 -17.82 6.34 4.10
C THR A 124 -18.08 5.36 5.26
N LYS A 125 -19.23 4.67 5.21
CA LYS A 125 -19.62 3.66 6.21
C LYS A 125 -19.01 2.30 5.87
N GLY A 126 -18.65 1.53 6.89
CA GLY A 126 -18.08 0.19 6.74
C GLY A 126 -16.76 0.12 5.98
N ARG A 127 -16.04 1.23 5.83
CA ARG A 127 -14.71 1.27 5.22
C ARG A 127 -13.79 2.08 6.13
N HIS A 128 -12.83 1.41 6.74
CA HIS A 128 -11.98 1.98 7.78
C HIS A 128 -10.54 2.04 7.31
N LEU A 129 -10.05 3.25 7.03
CA LEU A 129 -8.69 3.44 6.52
C LEU A 129 -7.68 3.45 7.68
N ASN A 130 -6.69 2.58 7.57
CA ASN A 130 -5.59 2.41 8.50
C ASN A 130 -4.28 2.55 7.72
N VAL A 131 -3.35 3.37 8.22
CA VAL A 131 -2.08 3.65 7.55
C VAL A 131 -0.93 3.55 8.56
N ILE A 132 0.17 2.90 8.15
CA ILE A 132 1.39 2.87 8.95
C ILE A 132 2.38 3.89 8.39
N ALA A 133 2.86 4.77 9.26
CA ALA A 133 3.98 5.66 9.00
C ALA A 133 5.05 5.48 10.07
N THR A 134 6.24 6.01 9.84
CA THR A 134 7.37 5.91 10.76
C THR A 134 7.84 7.31 11.16
N GLN A 135 7.97 7.57 12.46
CA GLN A 135 8.58 8.79 12.99
C GLN A 135 10.10 8.57 13.09
N CYS A 136 10.89 9.48 12.54
CA CYS A 136 12.35 9.42 12.54
C CYS A 136 12.95 10.15 13.76
N HIS A 137 14.05 9.63 14.31
CA HIS A 137 14.74 10.17 15.49
C HIS A 137 16.25 10.33 15.25
N GLY A 138 16.89 11.26 15.96
CA GLY A 138 18.34 11.44 15.91
C GLY A 138 18.86 11.73 14.49
N LEU A 139 19.78 10.91 13.98
CA LEU A 139 20.39 11.11 12.67
C LEU A 139 19.39 11.02 11.50
N THR A 140 18.39 10.13 11.57
CA THR A 140 17.41 9.96 10.47
C THR A 140 16.42 11.13 10.37
N ALA A 141 16.19 11.84 11.48
CA ALA A 141 15.44 13.09 11.50
C ALA A 141 16.22 14.31 10.95
N SER A 142 17.53 14.19 10.71
CA SER A 142 18.36 15.32 10.30
C SER A 142 17.99 15.86 8.92
N LYS A 143 17.91 17.19 8.78
CA LYS A 143 17.76 17.86 7.47
C LYS A 143 19.04 17.78 6.61
N ASN A 144 20.19 17.41 7.18
CA ASN A 144 21.42 17.21 6.42
C ASN A 144 21.42 15.82 5.77
N LYS A 145 21.45 15.77 4.43
CA LYS A 145 21.40 14.52 3.64
C LYS A 145 22.50 13.52 4.02
N HIS A 146 23.71 13.96 4.36
CA HIS A 146 24.81 13.07 4.74
C HIS A 146 24.58 12.45 6.12
N LEU A 147 24.14 13.25 7.11
CA LEU A 147 23.78 12.74 8.44
C LEU A 147 22.57 11.80 8.39
N LYS A 148 21.54 12.15 7.60
CA LYS A 148 20.37 11.29 7.32
C LYS A 148 20.82 9.96 6.71
N SER A 149 21.68 10.00 5.69
CA SER A 149 22.22 8.79 5.03
C SER A 149 23.02 7.91 5.99
N LEU A 150 23.85 8.51 6.86
CA LEU A 150 24.60 7.78 7.88
C LEU A 150 23.65 7.12 8.91
N GLY A 151 22.61 7.83 9.35
CA GLY A 151 21.58 7.29 10.24
C GLY A 151 20.94 6.03 9.65
N TYR A 152 20.39 6.12 8.44
CA TYR A 152 19.79 4.99 7.73
C TYR A 152 20.77 3.83 7.49
N GLY A 153 22.05 4.12 7.20
CA GLY A 153 23.10 3.10 7.11
C GLY A 153 23.33 2.35 8.43
N LEU A 154 23.43 3.08 9.54
CA LEU A 154 23.56 2.50 10.89
C LEU A 154 22.32 1.69 11.29
N ALA A 155 21.12 2.18 10.97
CA ALA A 155 19.88 1.43 11.20
C ALA A 155 19.86 0.11 10.42
N ALA A 156 20.24 0.12 9.14
CA ALA A 156 20.28 -1.09 8.32
C ALA A 156 21.31 -2.12 8.83
N ILE A 157 22.46 -1.67 9.35
CA ILE A 157 23.45 -2.52 10.00
C ILE A 157 22.89 -3.12 11.29
N ASN A 158 22.35 -2.29 12.20
CA ASN A 158 21.86 -2.74 13.49
C ASN A 158 20.63 -3.68 13.36
N ASN A 159 19.76 -3.43 12.38
CA ASN A 159 18.59 -4.28 12.08
C ASN A 159 18.98 -5.73 11.72
N ARG A 160 20.16 -5.94 11.12
CA ARG A 160 20.71 -7.29 10.88
C ARG A 160 21.07 -8.03 12.16
N CYS A 161 21.39 -7.32 13.24
CA CYS A 161 21.63 -7.91 14.56
C CYS A 161 20.31 -8.14 15.32
N SER A 162 19.39 -7.16 15.31
CA SER A 162 18.03 -7.34 15.82
C SER A 162 17.09 -6.23 15.35
N ARG A 163 15.88 -6.58 14.91
CA ARG A 163 14.80 -5.61 14.60
C ARG A 163 14.53 -4.62 15.74
N LYS A 164 14.72 -5.04 16.99
CA LYS A 164 14.55 -4.18 18.18
C LYS A 164 15.49 -2.96 18.20
N THR A 165 16.60 -2.95 17.47
CA THR A 165 17.50 -1.78 17.40
C THR A 165 16.92 -0.65 16.54
N LEU A 166 15.94 -0.91 15.68
CA LEU A 166 15.24 0.14 14.93
C LEU A 166 14.59 1.16 15.89
N ALA A 167 14.20 0.71 17.09
CA ALA A 167 13.67 1.56 18.17
C ALA A 167 14.58 2.73 18.58
N TRP A 168 15.88 2.69 18.27
CA TRP A 168 16.81 3.79 18.56
C TRP A 168 16.70 4.96 17.57
N GLN A 169 16.13 4.73 16.38
CA GLN A 169 16.03 5.72 15.31
C GLN A 169 14.61 5.90 14.77
N PHE A 170 13.67 5.03 15.16
CA PHE A 170 12.32 4.98 14.63
C PHE A 170 11.26 4.64 15.68
N SER A 171 10.08 5.23 15.54
CA SER A 171 8.85 4.76 16.17
C SER A 171 7.79 4.49 15.10
N ARG A 172 7.12 3.34 15.18
CA ARG A 172 5.94 3.03 14.36
C ARG A 172 4.79 3.94 14.77
N ILE A 173 4.11 4.53 13.80
CA ILE A 173 2.92 5.33 14.00
C ILE A 173 1.78 4.66 13.25
N LEU A 174 0.78 4.20 13.99
CA LEU A 174 -0.47 3.66 13.46
C LEU A 174 -1.48 4.80 13.40
N ILE A 175 -1.71 5.30 12.18
CA ILE A 175 -2.65 6.39 11.92
C ILE A 175 -3.94 5.73 11.40
N HIS A 176 -5.01 5.77 12.19
CA HIS A 176 -6.19 4.97 11.93
C HIS A 176 -7.48 5.78 12.00
N ASP A 177 -8.46 5.40 11.18
CA ASP A 177 -9.85 5.77 11.38
C ASP A 177 -10.26 5.52 12.85
N PRO A 178 -10.77 6.51 13.60
CA PRO A 178 -11.19 6.33 14.99
C PRO A 178 -12.29 5.27 15.20
N ARG A 179 -12.97 4.87 14.11
CA ARG A 179 -13.98 3.81 14.09
C ARG A 179 -13.38 2.40 13.97
N SER A 180 -12.14 2.29 13.49
CA SER A 180 -11.39 1.03 13.30
C SER A 180 -11.33 0.20 14.57
N GLN A 181 -11.41 -1.12 14.41
CA GLN A 181 -11.18 -2.12 15.46
C GLN A 181 -9.98 -3.03 15.13
N LEU A 182 -9.25 -2.74 14.05
CA LEU A 182 -8.13 -3.56 13.56
C LEU A 182 -7.02 -3.73 14.59
N PHE A 183 -6.60 -2.64 15.23
CA PHE A 183 -5.45 -2.63 16.15
C PHE A 183 -5.83 -2.91 17.62
N ASN A 184 -6.64 -3.94 17.84
CA ASN A 184 -7.08 -4.37 19.17
C ASN A 184 -6.00 -5.11 20.02
N ARG A 185 -4.79 -5.33 19.48
CA ARG A 185 -3.65 -5.96 20.17
C ARG A 185 -2.46 -5.02 20.25
N ARG A 186 -1.78 -5.02 21.40
CA ARG A 186 -0.54 -4.28 21.60
C ARG A 186 0.61 -4.89 20.79
N LEU A 187 1.25 -4.06 19.97
CA LEU A 187 2.51 -4.41 19.30
C LEU A 187 3.70 -4.21 20.25
N THR A 188 4.65 -5.14 20.23
CA THR A 188 5.77 -5.20 21.20
C THR A 188 7.16 -5.36 20.55
N ASP A 189 7.23 -5.44 19.22
CA ASP A 189 8.48 -5.54 18.45
C ASP A 189 9.18 -4.18 18.30
N LEU A 190 8.41 -3.10 18.18
CA LEU A 190 8.88 -1.72 18.02
C LEU A 190 8.07 -0.73 18.87
N PRO A 191 8.66 0.39 19.32
CA PRO A 191 7.92 1.50 19.91
C PRO A 191 6.82 1.94 18.96
N THR A 192 5.57 1.80 19.40
CA THR A 192 4.38 2.05 18.60
C THR A 192 3.54 3.13 19.26
N ARG A 193 3.16 4.15 18.49
CA ARG A 193 2.19 5.19 18.87
C ARG A 193 0.97 5.09 17.96
N TYR A 194 -0.16 5.55 18.47
CA TYR A 194 -1.44 5.61 17.77
C TYR A 194 -1.80 7.08 17.54
N ALA A 195 -2.44 7.37 16.43
CA ALA A 195 -2.95 8.69 16.10
C ALA A 195 -4.25 8.57 15.29
N ASP A 196 -5.19 9.46 15.57
CA ASP A 196 -6.45 9.50 14.84
C ASP A 196 -6.25 10.05 13.42
N LEU A 197 -6.90 9.41 12.46
CA LEU A 197 -7.05 9.91 11.09
C LEU A 197 -8.23 10.87 11.03
N TYR A 198 -8.01 12.07 10.54
CA TYR A 198 -9.02 13.12 10.33
C TYR A 198 -8.75 13.86 9.01
N SER A 199 -9.72 14.61 8.48
CA SER A 199 -9.59 15.10 7.09
C SER A 199 -8.36 15.98 6.89
N GLY A 200 -8.06 16.84 7.86
CA GLY A 200 -6.87 17.70 7.88
C GLY A 200 -5.51 17.00 8.04
N ASN A 201 -5.43 15.68 8.28
CA ASN A 201 -4.16 14.94 8.25
C ASN A 201 -4.09 13.80 7.22
N LEU A 202 -5.13 13.57 6.41
CA LEU A 202 -5.16 12.44 5.47
C LEU A 202 -4.09 12.57 4.35
N GLU A 203 -4.02 13.71 3.66
CA GLU A 203 -3.02 13.88 2.58
C GLU A 203 -1.59 13.69 3.08
N ASP A 204 -1.28 14.26 4.24
CA ASP A 204 0.02 14.17 4.90
C ASP A 204 0.29 12.75 5.42
N THR A 205 -0.72 12.03 5.90
CA THR A 205 -0.62 10.60 6.26
C THR A 205 -0.24 9.75 5.06
N LEU A 206 -0.93 9.94 3.94
CA LEU A 206 -0.66 9.23 2.68
C LEU A 206 0.71 9.59 2.11
N LEU A 207 1.16 10.85 2.25
CA LEU A 207 2.49 11.25 1.82
C LEU A 207 3.59 10.66 2.71
N ALA A 208 3.45 10.72 4.03
CA ALA A 208 4.48 10.26 4.97
C ALA A 208 4.75 8.75 4.86
N THR A 209 3.69 7.94 4.67
CA THR A 209 3.86 6.50 4.43
C THR A 209 4.53 6.20 3.07
N GLY A 210 4.35 7.08 2.08
CA GLY A 210 5.00 7.02 0.76
C GLY A 210 6.40 7.62 0.69
N ALA A 211 6.81 8.43 1.69
CA ALA A 211 8.03 9.20 1.65
C ALA A 211 9.29 8.32 1.72
N ILE A 212 9.89 8.06 0.55
CA ILE A 212 11.09 7.21 0.42
C ILE A 212 12.27 7.86 1.18
N PRO A 213 12.89 7.15 2.15
CA PRO A 213 14.05 7.61 2.89
C PRO A 213 15.17 8.19 2.03
N VAL A 214 15.79 9.28 2.50
CA VAL A 214 16.90 10.01 1.85
C VAL A 214 16.55 10.69 0.50
N ILE A 215 15.47 10.27 -0.17
CA ILE A 215 14.98 10.84 -1.43
C ILE A 215 13.94 11.93 -1.15
N ILE A 216 12.94 11.64 -0.31
CA ILE A 216 11.82 12.53 0.02
C ILE A 216 12.03 13.10 1.42
N ASP A 217 11.72 14.38 1.64
CA ASP A 217 11.95 15.05 2.92
C ASP A 217 10.94 14.67 4.00
N GLY A 218 9.76 14.20 3.60
CA GLY A 218 8.72 13.68 4.49
C GLY A 218 7.76 14.75 4.97
N VAL A 219 7.06 14.45 6.05
CA VAL A 219 6.09 15.36 6.69
C VAL A 219 6.60 15.74 8.08
N GLU A 220 6.50 17.01 8.44
CA GLU A 220 6.75 17.49 9.81
C GLU A 220 5.44 17.57 10.58
N GLY A 221 5.43 17.20 11.87
CA GLY A 221 4.28 17.45 12.76
C GLY A 221 3.09 16.47 12.69
N LEU A 222 3.09 15.52 11.76
CA LEU A 222 1.95 14.64 11.43
C LEU A 222 1.21 14.01 12.62
N ALA A 223 1.95 13.54 13.62
CA ALA A 223 1.41 12.96 14.85
C ALA A 223 2.10 13.54 16.09
N GLY A 224 2.26 14.87 16.10
CA GLY A 224 3.08 15.62 17.06
C GLY A 224 4.48 15.94 16.54
N GLU A 225 5.33 16.54 17.37
CA GLU A 225 6.64 17.05 16.96
C GLU A 225 7.55 15.95 16.39
N GLY A 226 8.17 16.23 15.24
CA GLY A 226 9.13 15.35 14.57
C GLY A 226 8.92 15.25 13.06
N VAL A 227 9.76 14.43 12.42
CA VAL A 227 9.71 14.13 10.98
C VAL A 227 9.16 12.73 10.77
N TYR A 228 8.27 12.57 9.80
CA TYR A 228 7.58 11.34 9.48
C TYR A 228 7.92 10.90 8.04
N GLN A 229 8.52 9.73 7.92
CA GLN A 229 8.92 9.06 6.68
C GLN A 229 8.81 7.55 6.93
N ASP A 230 8.11 6.80 6.06
CA ASP A 230 8.25 5.34 6.03
C ASP A 230 8.88 4.86 4.72
N GLY A 231 8.11 4.73 3.63
CA GLY A 231 8.62 4.16 2.39
C GLY A 231 9.11 2.71 2.52
N GLY A 232 8.65 1.99 3.55
CA GLY A 232 9.01 0.60 3.85
C GLY A 232 10.12 0.40 4.88
N ILE A 233 10.26 1.26 5.89
CA ILE A 233 11.23 1.04 6.99
C ILE A 233 10.77 -0.08 7.92
N THR A 234 9.53 -0.04 8.40
CA THR A 234 9.08 -0.94 9.48
C THR A 234 8.23 -2.11 8.99
N ASP A 235 7.09 -1.83 8.33
CA ASP A 235 5.97 -2.79 8.24
C ASP A 235 5.49 -3.05 6.81
N TYR A 236 6.39 -2.93 5.83
CA TYR A 236 6.08 -3.06 4.40
C TYR A 236 5.46 -4.40 3.98
N ALA A 237 5.70 -5.45 4.77
CA ALA A 237 5.18 -6.80 4.55
C ALA A 237 4.04 -7.19 5.53
N PHE A 238 3.60 -6.27 6.39
CA PHE A 238 2.55 -6.49 7.40
C PHE A 238 2.77 -7.70 8.32
N ASP A 239 4.00 -7.89 8.82
CA ASP A 239 4.32 -8.87 9.88
C ASP A 239 3.74 -8.38 11.23
N LEU A 240 2.42 -8.49 11.34
CA LEU A 240 1.59 -7.91 12.38
C LEU A 240 0.47 -8.90 12.76
N PRO A 241 0.05 -8.97 14.03
CA PRO A 241 -0.99 -9.89 14.51
C PRO A 241 -2.41 -9.42 14.15
N LEU A 242 -2.66 -9.18 12.86
CA LEU A 242 -3.90 -8.66 12.27
C LEU A 242 -4.93 -9.80 12.11
N LEU A 243 -5.44 -10.27 13.24
CA LEU A 243 -6.51 -11.27 13.27
C LEU A 243 -7.85 -10.56 13.51
N PRO A 244 -8.75 -10.48 12.51
CA PRO A 244 -10.10 -10.01 12.74
C PRO A 244 -10.85 -10.96 13.70
N LYS A 245 -11.95 -10.48 14.28
CA LYS A 245 -12.76 -11.29 15.22
C LYS A 245 -13.46 -12.46 14.53
N ASP A 246 -13.79 -12.27 13.26
CA ASP A 246 -14.46 -13.18 12.34
C ASP A 246 -13.93 -12.97 10.92
N GLY A 247 -14.21 -13.90 10.00
CA GLY A 247 -13.76 -13.83 8.60
C GLY A 247 -12.24 -13.83 8.42
N PHE A 248 -11.78 -13.33 7.27
CA PHE A 248 -10.41 -13.51 6.78
C PHE A 248 -9.74 -12.19 6.35
N VAL A 249 -8.41 -12.28 6.19
CA VAL A 249 -7.56 -11.23 5.63
C VAL A 249 -7.30 -11.54 4.15
N LEU A 250 -7.57 -10.58 3.26
CA LEU A 250 -7.22 -10.65 1.85
C LEU A 250 -5.98 -9.78 1.56
N PHE A 251 -4.97 -10.34 0.88
CA PHE A 251 -3.74 -9.63 0.56
C PHE A 251 -3.36 -9.79 -0.93
N PRO A 252 -3.91 -8.96 -1.82
CA PRO A 252 -3.54 -8.95 -3.23
C PRO A 252 -2.11 -8.42 -3.40
N HIS A 253 -1.17 -9.26 -3.86
CA HIS A 253 0.27 -9.00 -3.83
C HIS A 253 1.00 -9.54 -5.10
N PHE A 254 2.27 -9.14 -5.31
CA PHE A 254 3.00 -9.27 -6.58
C PHE A 254 4.46 -9.84 -6.51
N ALA A 255 4.92 -10.60 -5.49
CA ALA A 255 6.20 -11.34 -5.56
C ALA A 255 6.24 -12.65 -4.73
N ASN A 256 6.74 -13.81 -5.25
CA ASN A 256 6.16 -15.21 -5.15
C ASN A 256 5.61 -15.82 -3.85
N ILE A 257 5.42 -14.98 -2.86
CA ILE A 257 4.19 -14.87 -2.10
C ILE A 257 3.32 -13.66 -2.61
N PRO A 258 2.63 -13.65 -3.78
CA PRO A 258 2.81 -14.30 -5.09
C PRO A 258 3.30 -13.29 -6.21
N VAL A 259 4.26 -13.58 -7.12
CA VAL A 259 4.53 -12.75 -8.35
C VAL A 259 3.51 -13.21 -9.40
N PRO A 260 3.18 -12.37 -10.40
CA PRO A 260 2.63 -12.88 -11.64
C PRO A 260 3.50 -14.03 -12.21
N SER A 261 2.88 -15.00 -12.89
CA SER A 261 3.60 -16.17 -13.41
C SER A 261 4.75 -15.77 -14.35
N GLU A 262 5.78 -16.60 -14.46
CA GLU A 262 6.91 -16.33 -15.38
C GLU A 262 6.46 -16.13 -16.82
N GLU A 263 5.44 -16.88 -17.26
CA GLU A 263 4.76 -16.71 -18.55
C GLU A 263 4.14 -15.30 -18.70
N PHE A 264 3.41 -14.82 -17.69
CA PHE A 264 2.85 -13.47 -17.69
C PHE A 264 3.96 -12.41 -17.65
N VAL A 265 4.97 -12.56 -16.80
CA VAL A 265 6.10 -11.62 -16.74
C VAL A 265 6.87 -11.58 -18.07
N ALA A 266 6.99 -12.71 -18.77
CA ALA A 266 7.59 -12.79 -20.10
C ALA A 266 6.70 -12.19 -21.22
N SER A 267 5.39 -12.05 -20.99
CA SER A 267 4.46 -11.37 -21.89
C SER A 267 4.37 -9.85 -21.65
N LEU A 268 4.82 -9.36 -20.49
CA LEU A 268 4.96 -7.93 -20.23
C LEU A 268 6.06 -7.31 -21.11
N PRO A 269 5.93 -6.03 -21.54
CA PRO A 269 7.00 -5.33 -22.21
C PRO A 269 8.26 -5.28 -21.34
N TYR A 270 9.44 -5.31 -21.98
CA TYR A 270 10.75 -5.49 -21.33
C TYR A 270 10.90 -6.78 -20.49
N LYS A 271 9.92 -7.72 -20.54
CA LYS A 271 9.91 -9.01 -19.84
C LYS A 271 10.13 -8.89 -18.31
N LYS A 272 9.62 -7.80 -17.73
CA LYS A 272 9.73 -7.52 -16.29
C LYS A 272 8.48 -6.82 -15.77
N ILE A 273 8.41 -6.75 -14.45
CA ILE A 273 7.42 -5.93 -13.73
C ILE A 273 7.95 -4.49 -13.64
N PRO A 274 7.12 -3.45 -13.79
CA PRO A 274 7.50 -2.06 -13.59
C PRO A 274 8.26 -1.84 -12.28
N ASP A 275 9.34 -1.06 -12.29
CA ASP A 275 10.07 -0.73 -11.06
C ASP A 275 10.66 0.70 -11.10
N ARG A 276 11.15 1.20 -9.97
CA ARG A 276 11.62 2.60 -9.85
C ARG A 276 12.74 2.99 -10.83
N HIS A 277 13.52 2.04 -11.35
CA HIS A 277 14.56 2.33 -12.33
C HIS A 277 13.97 2.64 -13.71
N ASP A 278 12.67 2.43 -13.94
CA ASP A 278 11.97 2.88 -15.15
C ASP A 278 12.04 4.42 -15.29
N PHE A 279 11.98 5.16 -14.18
CA PHE A 279 12.18 6.62 -14.16
C PHE A 279 13.63 7.05 -14.49
N LEU A 280 14.59 6.13 -14.48
CA LEU A 280 16.01 6.40 -14.74
C LEU A 280 16.47 5.93 -16.12
N ASN A 281 15.82 4.89 -16.65
CA ASN A 281 16.27 4.13 -17.81
C ASN A 281 15.38 4.26 -19.04
N LEU A 282 14.18 4.84 -18.91
CA LEU A 282 13.22 5.07 -20.00
C LEU A 282 12.90 6.56 -20.10
N SER A 283 12.59 7.06 -21.30
CA SER A 283 11.95 8.37 -21.42
C SER A 283 10.52 8.33 -20.84
N ASP A 284 9.96 9.49 -20.48
CA ASP A 284 8.59 9.56 -19.97
C ASP A 284 7.57 8.98 -20.95
N GLN A 285 7.74 9.23 -22.26
CA GLN A 285 6.85 8.68 -23.30
C GLN A 285 6.92 7.14 -23.37
N GLU A 286 8.12 6.56 -23.29
CA GLU A 286 8.30 5.10 -23.27
C GLU A 286 7.74 4.48 -21.98
N ARG A 287 8.03 5.08 -20.82
CA ARG A 287 7.56 4.62 -19.51
C ARG A 287 6.04 4.67 -19.40
N ILE A 288 5.41 5.77 -19.81
CA ILE A 288 3.94 5.91 -19.83
C ILE A 288 3.33 4.87 -20.77
N SER A 289 3.87 4.71 -22.00
CA SER A 289 3.38 3.70 -22.95
C SER A 289 3.53 2.26 -22.42
N TYR A 290 4.66 1.97 -21.77
CA TYR A 290 4.93 0.69 -21.11
C TYR A 290 3.94 0.42 -19.97
N TRP A 291 3.80 1.35 -19.03
CA TRP A 291 2.93 1.15 -17.87
C TRP A 291 1.45 1.07 -18.26
N ARG A 292 0.99 1.84 -19.25
CA ARG A 292 -0.37 1.69 -19.82
C ARG A 292 -0.59 0.30 -20.44
N LYS A 293 0.41 -0.26 -21.14
CA LYS A 293 0.34 -1.63 -21.67
C LYS A 293 0.29 -2.68 -20.56
N VAL A 294 1.09 -2.52 -19.50
CA VAL A 294 1.05 -3.41 -18.33
C VAL A 294 -0.33 -3.38 -17.68
N VAL A 295 -0.90 -2.19 -17.45
CA VAL A 295 -2.25 -2.02 -16.89
C VAL A 295 -3.30 -2.69 -17.77
N ALA A 296 -3.31 -2.45 -19.07
CA ALA A 296 -4.23 -3.12 -20.00
C ALA A 296 -4.08 -4.65 -19.99
N GLN A 297 -2.84 -5.18 -19.90
CA GLN A 297 -2.60 -6.62 -19.77
C GLN A 297 -3.13 -7.23 -18.45
N THR A 298 -3.46 -6.42 -17.43
CA THR A 298 -4.10 -6.94 -16.21
C THR A 298 -5.60 -7.17 -16.33
N GLU A 299 -6.27 -6.74 -17.41
CA GLU A 299 -7.72 -6.96 -17.60
C GLU A 299 -8.08 -8.46 -17.56
N VAL A 300 -7.20 -9.33 -18.07
CA VAL A 300 -7.35 -10.79 -17.99
C VAL A 300 -7.39 -11.33 -16.54
N LEU A 301 -6.85 -10.59 -15.58
CA LEU A 301 -6.91 -10.96 -14.15
C LEU A 301 -8.30 -10.66 -13.57
N THR A 302 -8.96 -9.60 -14.04
CA THR A 302 -10.36 -9.28 -13.73
C THR A 302 -11.26 -10.43 -14.20
N ASP A 303 -11.05 -10.92 -15.42
CA ASP A 303 -11.85 -12.02 -15.99
C ASP A 303 -11.59 -13.37 -15.31
N ASP A 304 -10.32 -13.71 -15.02
CA ASP A 304 -9.95 -14.93 -14.26
C ASP A 304 -10.54 -14.92 -12.84
N LEU A 305 -10.67 -13.74 -12.21
CA LEU A 305 -11.34 -13.56 -10.92
C LEU A 305 -12.87 -13.65 -11.02
N ALA A 306 -13.47 -12.94 -11.98
CA ALA A 306 -14.92 -12.89 -12.16
C ALA A 306 -15.53 -14.25 -12.55
N THR A 307 -14.74 -15.10 -13.21
CA THR A 307 -15.12 -16.47 -13.61
C THR A 307 -14.52 -17.56 -12.71
N MET A 308 -13.86 -17.19 -11.61
CA MET A 308 -13.16 -18.14 -10.74
C MET A 308 -14.11 -19.11 -10.02
N HIS A 309 -13.93 -20.41 -10.25
CA HIS A 309 -14.51 -21.45 -9.39
C HIS A 309 -13.66 -21.64 -8.12
N TRP A 310 -13.88 -20.76 -7.13
CA TRP A 310 -13.07 -20.63 -5.91
C TRP A 310 -12.81 -21.96 -5.18
N GLN A 311 -13.81 -22.83 -5.07
CA GLN A 311 -13.74 -24.12 -4.38
C GLN A 311 -12.60 -25.01 -4.91
N SER A 312 -12.25 -24.90 -6.19
CA SER A 312 -11.23 -25.72 -6.86
C SER A 312 -9.96 -24.95 -7.25
N ARG A 313 -10.00 -23.61 -7.27
CA ARG A 313 -8.88 -22.76 -7.67
C ARG A 313 -8.04 -22.23 -6.51
N VAL A 314 -8.52 -22.35 -5.27
CA VAL A 314 -7.76 -21.94 -4.07
C VAL A 314 -6.88 -23.10 -3.56
N GLU A 315 -5.59 -22.83 -3.47
CA GLU A 315 -4.55 -23.73 -2.98
C GLU A 315 -4.24 -23.49 -1.48
N PRO A 316 -3.71 -24.47 -0.73
CA PRO A 316 -3.16 -24.20 0.59
C PRO A 316 -1.95 -23.26 0.50
N LEU A 317 -1.69 -22.49 1.56
CA LEU A 317 -0.40 -21.80 1.71
C LEU A 317 0.76 -22.82 1.68
N PRO A 318 1.91 -22.47 1.08
CA PRO A 318 3.01 -23.42 0.86
C PRO A 318 3.94 -23.62 2.09
N TRP A 319 3.47 -23.31 3.31
CA TRP A 319 4.20 -23.43 4.58
C TRP A 319 3.29 -23.87 5.73
#